data_AF-A0A959JA76-F1
#
_entry.id   AF-A0A959JA76-F1
#
_cell.length_a   1.000
_cell.length_b   1.000
_cell.length_c   1.000
_cell.angle_alpha   90.00
_cell.angle_beta   90.00
_cell.angle_gamma   90.00
#
_symmetry.space_group_name_H-M   'P 1'
#
loop_
_entity.id
_entity.type
_entity.pdbx_description
1 polymer ?
#
loop_
_entity_poly.entity_id
_entity_poly.type
_entity_poly.pdbx_seq_one_letter_code
_entity_poly.pdbx_strand_id
1 'polypeptide(L)' 'AMNEPFNFNAYPFTTENLTRALYTYQLLPATGITLNLDYQTTGVGGTALPVLNGYRVYPHRYSHTLTIKPIRKKS' A
#
# COMPACT_ATOMS: atom_id res chain seq x y z
N ALA A 1 -20.24 1.42 -1.96
CA ALA A 1 -20.62 2.09 -3.22
C ALA A 1 -19.43 2.12 -4.17
N MET A 2 -19.63 2.21 -5.49
CA MET A 2 -18.55 2.10 -6.51
C MET A 2 -17.48 3.25 -6.49
N ASN A 3 -17.57 4.15 -5.51
CA ASN A 3 -16.77 5.39 -5.40
C ASN A 3 -16.19 5.62 -3.98
N GLU A 4 -16.02 4.57 -3.18
CA GLU A 4 -15.33 4.73 -1.88
C GLU A 4 -13.82 4.96 -2.13
N PRO A 5 -13.20 5.97 -1.50
CA PRO A 5 -11.75 6.11 -1.53
C PRO A 5 -11.07 4.85 -1.02
N PHE A 6 -9.97 4.47 -1.65
CA PHE A 6 -9.12 3.36 -1.23
C PHE A 6 -7.65 3.81 -1.23
N ASN A 7 -6.80 3.03 -0.57
CA ASN A 7 -5.39 3.35 -0.43
C ASN A 7 -4.57 2.69 -1.54
N PHE A 8 -3.60 3.41 -2.08
CA PHE A 8 -2.66 2.84 -3.03
C PHE A 8 -1.26 3.42 -2.82
N ASN A 9 -0.26 2.66 -3.24
CA ASN A 9 1.12 3.15 -3.37
C ASN A 9 1.84 2.38 -4.49
N ALA A 10 2.91 2.98 -5.01
CA ALA A 10 3.73 2.38 -6.03
C ALA A 10 5.21 2.69 -5.77
N TYR A 11 6.10 1.70 -5.93
CA TYR A 11 7.53 1.89 -5.70
C TYR A 11 8.41 0.95 -6.56
N PRO A 12 9.66 1.34 -6.89
CA PRO A 12 10.55 0.61 -7.80
C PRO A 12 11.39 -0.47 -7.10
N PHE A 13 10.91 -1.03 -6.00
CA PHE A 13 11.59 -2.04 -5.18
C PHE A 13 10.63 -3.19 -4.88
N THR A 14 11.14 -4.35 -4.44
CA THR A 14 10.26 -5.40 -3.89
C THR A 14 9.90 -5.07 -2.44
N THR A 15 8.71 -5.47 -1.98
CA THR A 15 8.30 -5.32 -0.58
C THR A 15 9.30 -5.98 0.37
N GLU A 16 9.83 -7.14 -0.02
CA GLU A 16 10.86 -7.87 0.73
C GLU A 16 12.15 -7.05 0.88
N ASN A 17 12.64 -6.43 -0.20
CA ASN A 17 13.84 -5.60 -0.12
C ASN A 17 13.62 -4.35 0.75
N LEU A 18 12.48 -3.66 0.58
CA LEU A 18 12.13 -2.51 1.42
C LEU A 18 12.02 -2.86 2.90
N THR A 19 11.48 -4.03 3.22
CA THR A 19 11.30 -4.49 4.61
C THR A 19 12.64 -4.82 5.27
N ARG A 20 13.60 -5.34 4.51
CA ARG A 20 14.89 -5.81 5.01
C ARG A 20 15.98 -4.74 5.04
N ALA A 21 15.90 -3.73 4.18
CA ALA A 21 16.91 -2.68 4.09
C ALA A 21 16.89 -1.83 5.37
N LEU A 22 18.03 -1.73 6.03
CA LEU A 22 18.24 -0.82 7.17
C LEU A 22 18.71 0.56 6.70
N TYR A 23 19.40 0.61 5.56
CA TYR A 23 19.94 1.82 4.97
C TYR A 23 19.55 1.95 3.50
N THR A 24 19.43 3.18 3.01
CA THR A 24 18.97 3.49 1.65
C THR A 24 19.87 2.92 0.55
N TYR A 25 21.19 2.79 0.80
CA TYR A 25 22.12 2.20 -0.17
C TYR A 25 21.95 0.67 -0.35
N GLN A 26 21.15 0.01 0.48
CA GLN A 26 20.83 -1.42 0.36
C GLN A 26 19.59 -1.68 -0.50
N LEU A 27 18.94 -0.62 -1.01
CA LEU A 27 17.78 -0.74 -1.88
C LEU A 27 18.22 -1.22 -3.26
N LEU A 28 17.56 -2.27 -3.73
CA LEU A 28 17.82 -2.92 -5.02
C LEU A 28 16.60 -2.71 -5.93
N PRO A 29 16.74 -2.00 -7.06
CA PRO A 29 15.66 -1.82 -8.00
C PRO A 29 15.04 -3.15 -8.43
N ALA A 30 13.71 -3.24 -8.40
CA ALA A 30 12.99 -4.38 -8.95
C ALA A 30 12.95 -4.32 -10.47
N THR A 31 12.66 -5.46 -11.11
CA THR A 31 12.45 -5.52 -12.58
C THR A 31 11.18 -4.77 -13.04
N GLY A 32 10.35 -4.30 -12.11
CA GLY A 32 9.15 -3.54 -12.37
C GLY A 32 8.76 -2.65 -11.18
N ILE A 33 7.51 -2.20 -11.19
CA ILE A 33 6.92 -1.40 -10.11
C ILE A 33 6.05 -2.31 -9.25
N THR A 34 6.29 -2.31 -7.94
CA THR A 34 5.35 -2.89 -6.97
C THR A 34 4.20 -1.92 -6.79
N LEU A 35 2.96 -2.38 -7.03
CA LEU A 35 1.72 -1.62 -6.86
C LEU A 35 0.86 -2.30 -5.79
N ASN A 36 0.54 -1.58 -4.72
CA ASN A 36 -0.37 -2.05 -3.68
C ASN A 36 -1.72 -1.35 -3.82
N LEU A 37 -2.81 -2.12 -3.76
CA LEU A 37 -4.20 -1.66 -3.85
C LEU A 37 -4.94 -2.14 -2.61
N ASP A 38 -4.91 -1.33 -1.56
CA ASP A 38 -5.36 -1.70 -0.22
C ASP A 38 -6.73 -1.08 0.06
N TYR A 39 -7.63 -1.87 0.64
CA TYR A 39 -8.87 -1.32 1.19
C TYR A 39 -8.59 -0.32 2.31
N GLN A 40 -7.79 -0.76 3.29
CA GLN A 40 -7.40 0.02 4.44
C GLN A 40 -6.02 -0.43 4.92
N THR A 41 -5.31 0.48 5.58
CA THR A 41 -4.02 0.23 6.21
C THR A 41 -4.08 0.79 7.62
N THR A 42 -3.61 0.03 8.61
CA THR A 42 -3.52 0.52 9.99
C THR A 42 -2.59 1.73 10.05
N GLY A 43 -2.99 2.75 10.80
CA GLY A 43 -2.17 3.94 11.01
C GLY A 43 -0.81 3.60 11.65
N VAL A 44 0.17 4.48 11.49
CA VAL A 44 1.54 4.24 11.98
C VAL A 44 1.70 4.44 13.49
N GLY A 45 0.80 5.20 14.13
CA GLY A 45 0.94 5.58 15.53
C GLY A 45 2.12 6.54 15.75
N GLY A 46 2.73 6.49 16.93
CA GLY A 46 3.96 7.22 17.24
C GLY A 46 4.94 6.34 17.99
N THR A 47 6.20 6.77 18.11
CA THR A 47 7.29 5.98 18.71
C THR A 47 6.96 5.41 20.09
N ALA A 48 6.28 6.19 20.93
CA ALA A 48 5.89 5.79 22.28
C ALA A 48 4.37 5.58 22.44
N LEU A 49 3.59 5.74 21.37
CA LEU A 49 2.13 5.76 21.43
C LEU A 49 1.52 4.77 20.45
N PRO A 50 0.64 3.87 20.92
CA PRO A 50 -0.03 2.93 20.03
C PRO A 50 -0.94 3.68 19.07
N VAL A 51 -1.28 3.03 17.95
CA VAL A 51 -2.30 3.50 17.03
C VAL A 51 -3.62 3.68 17.78
N LEU A 52 -4.27 4.83 17.65
CA LEU A 52 -5.59 5.06 18.26
C LEU A 52 -6.62 4.10 17.64
N ASN A 53 -7.60 3.66 18.42
CA ASN A 53 -8.55 2.64 17.99
C ASN A 53 -9.29 2.98 16.70
N GLY A 54 -9.58 4.26 16.45
CA GLY A 54 -10.25 4.72 15.21
C GLY A 54 -9.39 4.65 13.94
N TYR A 55 -8.09 4.40 14.06
CA TYR A 55 -7.15 4.27 12.93
C TYR A 55 -6.56 2.85 12.81
N ARG A 56 -7.14 1.86 13.52
CA ARG A 56 -6.74 0.45 13.40
C ARG A 56 -7.67 -0.27 12.44
N VAL A 57 -7.08 -1.09 11.57
CA VAL A 57 -7.83 -2.05 10.76
C VAL A 57 -7.95 -3.34 11.55
N TYR A 58 -9.19 -3.75 11.85
CA TYR A 58 -9.47 -4.96 12.63
C TYR A 58 -9.84 -6.14 11.73
N PRO A 59 -9.56 -7.39 12.15
CA PRO A 59 -10.02 -8.57 11.44
C PRO A 59 -11.55 -8.63 11.40
N HIS A 60 -12.12 -8.50 10.20
CA HIS A 60 -13.55 -8.68 9.96
C HIS A 60 -13.79 -9.07 8.50
N ARG A 61 -14.98 -9.58 8.19
CA ARG A 61 -15.37 -9.79 6.78
C ARG A 61 -15.45 -8.44 6.07
N TYR A 62 -14.76 -8.34 4.94
CA TYR A 62 -14.75 -7.13 4.12
C TYR A 62 -14.83 -7.49 2.64
N SER A 63 -15.41 -6.60 1.82
CA SER A 63 -15.51 -6.76 0.37
C SER A 63 -15.32 -5.41 -0.32
N HIS A 64 -14.39 -5.38 -1.28
CA HIS A 64 -14.16 -4.25 -2.18
C HIS A 64 -14.04 -4.76 -3.60
N THR A 65 -14.40 -3.92 -4.56
CA THR A 65 -14.31 -4.24 -5.98
C THR A 65 -13.48 -3.16 -6.67
N LEU A 66 -12.37 -3.59 -7.27
CA LEU A 66 -11.49 -2.74 -8.07
C LEU A 66 -11.69 -3.12 -9.54
N THR A 67 -11.74 -2.11 -10.41
CA THR A 67 -11.80 -2.31 -11.86
C THR A 67 -10.53 -1.76 -12.49
N ILE A 68 -9.74 -2.64 -13.11
CA ILE A 68 -8.54 -2.26 -13.85
C ILE A 68 -8.86 -2.24 -15.33
N LYS A 69 -8.77 -1.05 -15.93
CA LYS A 69 -8.99 -0.85 -17.37
C LYS A 69 -7.69 -0.38 -18.01
N PRO A 70 -7.12 -1.14 -18.97
CA PRO A 70 -6.00 -0.66 -19.76
C PRO A 70 -6.38 0.66 -20.45
N ILE A 71 -5.54 1.68 -20.26
CA ILE A 71 -5.66 2.95 -20.97
C ILE A 71 -4.61 3.01 -22.06
N ARG A 72 -5.03 3.21 -23.31
CA ARG A 72 -4.10 3.57 -24.38
C ARG A 72 -3.79 5.05 -24.23
N LYS A 73 -2.51 5.41 -24.10
CA LYS A 73 -2.10 6.81 -24.15
C LYS A 73 -2.57 7.38 -25.50
N LYS A 74 -3.38 8.44 -25.51
CA LYS A 74 -3.65 9.19 -26.74
C LYS A 74 -2.30 9.76 -27.19
N SER A 75 -1.84 9.31 -28.36
CA SER A 75 -0.67 9.84 -29.05
C SER A 75 -0.86 11.31 -29.37
#